data_AF-R1H205-F1
#
_entry.id   AF-R1H205-F1
#
_cell.length_a   1.000
_cell.length_b   1.000
_cell.length_c   1.000
_cell.angle_alpha   90.00
_cell.angle_beta   90.00
_cell.angle_gamma   90.00
#
_symmetry.space_group_name_H-M   'P 1'
#
loop_
_entity.id
_entity.type
_entity.pdbx_description
1 polymer ?
#
loop_
_entity_poly.entity_id
_entity_poly.type
_entity_poly.pdbx_seq_one_letter_code
_entity_poly.pdbx_strand_id
1 'polypeptide(L)'
;ADVHEALLAARLGPRVPAGQRPKALVELAAKISEAFGGRPVNPDSPPSVVRALAREGIEVPAARKYLLRGIDHPAVGPLLEYKELSRLFTANGWAWLEEWVTDGRFRPHYVVGGVVSGRWASRGGGALQIPKVLRTCVRADPGWKLVVADAAQLEPRVLTALSGDRRLADVAAATDLYARLGEALFSGARWVPAADDDRDDRARAKIAMLSAMYGGTSGEAGPLLGLLRQRFPDAVSYVEHAAQAGERGERVRSRLGRTSPAPSAAWRALTGGSAADEAAELKARRASRGWGRFTRNFVVQASAADMTAVMLATLRTRLPAPAHLVFFQHDEVIVHTPAALAPQVAQAIEDSVTEAARMLFGPACPVRFPMQTAAVDTYADAK
;
A
#
# COMPACT_ATOMS: atom_id res chain seq x y z
N ALA A 1 22.49 10.71 -8.13
CA ALA A 1 22.02 11.98 -7.56
C ALA A 1 21.66 12.94 -8.69
N ASP A 2 22.54 13.14 -9.66
CA ASP A 2 22.43 14.11 -10.76
C ASP A 2 21.13 14.02 -11.55
N VAL A 3 20.67 12.81 -11.90
CA VAL A 3 19.39 12.59 -12.60
C VAL A 3 18.20 13.09 -11.77
N HIS A 4 18.27 12.91 -10.44
CA HIS A 4 17.24 13.39 -9.54
C HIS A 4 17.29 14.92 -9.41
N GLU A 5 18.47 15.51 -9.29
CA GLU A 5 18.62 16.97 -9.25
C GLU A 5 18.12 17.64 -10.54
N ALA A 6 18.47 17.08 -11.70
CA ALA A 6 17.99 17.55 -12.99
C ALA A 6 16.46 17.45 -13.09
N LEU A 7 15.87 16.35 -12.61
CA LEU A 7 14.42 16.17 -12.57
C LEU A 7 13.75 17.21 -11.66
N LEU A 8 14.29 17.45 -10.46
CA LEU A 8 13.79 18.46 -9.54
C LEU A 8 13.91 19.86 -10.16
N ALA A 9 15.06 20.18 -10.76
CA ALA A 9 15.28 21.46 -11.42
C ALA A 9 14.29 21.70 -12.58
N ALA A 10 14.03 20.68 -13.40
CA ALA A 10 13.09 20.75 -14.50
C ALA A 10 11.63 20.91 -14.04
N ARG A 11 11.25 20.33 -12.89
CA ARG A 11 9.87 20.36 -12.39
C ARG A 11 9.57 21.52 -11.45
N LEU A 12 10.55 21.96 -10.65
CA LEU A 12 10.38 22.93 -9.58
C LEU A 12 11.08 24.27 -9.85
N GLY A 13 12.01 24.30 -10.80
CA GLY A 13 12.94 25.40 -11.02
C GLY A 13 14.25 25.23 -10.23
N PRO A 14 15.12 26.25 -10.21
CA PRO A 14 16.41 26.17 -9.52
C PRO A 14 16.22 25.86 -8.04
N ARG A 15 17.21 25.17 -7.46
CA ARG A 15 17.22 24.83 -6.04
C ARG A 15 17.12 26.09 -5.19
N VAL A 16 16.27 26.05 -4.18
CA VAL A 16 16.03 27.16 -3.25
C VAL A 16 16.56 26.80 -1.84
N PRO A 17 16.88 27.80 -1.00
CA PRO A 17 17.19 27.59 0.42
C PRO A 17 16.02 26.93 1.17
N ALA A 18 16.34 26.26 2.28
CA ALA A 18 15.33 25.65 3.14
C ALA A 18 14.29 26.67 3.60
N GLY A 19 13.01 26.28 3.58
CA GLY A 19 11.89 27.14 3.96
C GLY A 19 11.38 28.07 2.84
N GLN A 20 12.08 28.18 1.71
CA GLN A 20 11.61 28.93 0.55
C GLN A 20 10.82 28.03 -0.42
N ARG A 21 9.86 28.64 -1.12
CA ARG A 21 9.05 27.97 -2.12
C ARG A 21 9.76 28.02 -3.49
N PRO A 22 9.93 26.88 -4.19
CA PRO A 22 10.47 26.86 -5.55
C PRO A 22 9.64 27.68 -6.55
N LYS A 23 10.30 28.17 -7.60
CA LYS A 23 9.72 29.05 -8.63
C LYS A 23 8.40 28.51 -9.18
N ALA A 24 8.34 27.23 -9.57
CA ALA A 24 7.13 26.63 -10.13
C ALA A 24 5.93 26.68 -9.17
N LEU A 25 6.17 26.49 -7.87
CA LEU A 25 5.12 26.57 -6.86
C LEU A 25 4.69 28.02 -6.59
N VAL A 26 5.61 29.00 -6.69
CA VAL A 26 5.27 30.43 -6.59
C VAL A 26 4.34 30.82 -7.75
N GLU A 27 4.70 30.46 -8.98
CA GLU A 27 3.91 30.74 -10.17
C GLU A 27 2.52 30.08 -10.12
N LEU A 28 2.44 28.82 -9.69
CA LEU A 28 1.17 28.13 -9.52
C LEU A 28 0.31 28.77 -8.42
N ALA A 29 0.89 29.20 -7.30
CA ALA A 29 0.14 29.90 -6.25
C ALA A 29 -0.45 31.24 -6.74
N ALA A 30 0.30 31.97 -7.58
CA ALA A 30 -0.19 33.19 -8.23
C ALA A 30 -1.37 32.88 -9.18
N LYS A 31 -1.21 31.91 -10.08
CA LYS A 31 -2.29 31.45 -11.00
C LYS A 31 -3.56 31.02 -10.26
N ILE A 32 -3.40 30.31 -9.13
CA ILE A 32 -4.54 29.90 -8.29
C ILE A 32 -5.26 31.13 -7.74
N SER A 33 -4.52 32.13 -7.23
CA SER A 33 -5.12 33.35 -6.68
C SER A 33 -5.79 34.20 -7.77
N GLU A 34 -5.17 34.31 -8.95
CA GLU A 34 -5.76 34.96 -10.13
C GLU A 34 -7.08 34.29 -10.55
N ALA A 35 -7.12 32.96 -10.57
CA ALA A 35 -8.32 32.20 -10.90
C ALA A 35 -9.46 32.36 -9.87
N PHE A 36 -9.18 32.90 -8.68
CA PHE A 36 -10.18 33.30 -7.69
C PHE A 36 -10.35 34.83 -7.63
N GLY A 37 -10.26 35.49 -8.78
CA GLY A 37 -10.45 36.94 -8.92
C GLY A 37 -9.36 37.78 -8.26
N GLY A 38 -8.12 37.28 -8.22
CA GLY A 38 -6.97 37.94 -7.62
C GLY A 38 -6.94 37.91 -6.08
N ARG A 39 -7.92 37.26 -5.44
CA ARG A 39 -7.93 37.11 -3.98
C ARG A 39 -6.86 36.11 -3.55
N PRO A 40 -6.00 36.43 -2.57
CA PRO A 40 -4.97 35.49 -2.11
C PRO A 40 -5.57 34.18 -1.60
N VAL A 41 -5.10 33.06 -2.14
CA VAL A 41 -5.44 31.71 -1.68
C VAL A 41 -4.16 30.99 -1.28
N ASN A 42 -4.12 30.40 -0.09
CA ASN A 42 -3.00 29.56 0.33
C ASN A 42 -3.25 28.11 -0.10
N PRO A 43 -2.59 27.60 -1.17
CA PRO A 43 -2.81 26.24 -1.67
C PRO A 43 -2.27 25.14 -0.74
N ASP A 44 -1.35 25.47 0.18
CA ASP A 44 -0.85 24.53 1.20
C ASP A 44 -1.87 24.30 2.33
N SER A 45 -2.88 25.17 2.45
CA SER A 45 -3.92 25.08 3.50
C SER A 45 -5.22 24.51 2.92
N PRO A 46 -5.58 23.24 3.23
CA PRO A 46 -6.84 22.66 2.76
C PRO A 46 -8.08 23.51 3.12
N PRO A 47 -8.21 24.07 4.35
CA PRO A 47 -9.31 24.96 4.67
C PRO A 47 -9.34 26.25 3.84
N SER A 48 -8.18 26.78 3.45
CA SER A 48 -8.12 27.95 2.56
C SER A 48 -8.69 27.64 1.18
N VAL A 49 -8.37 26.47 0.63
CA VAL A 49 -8.88 26.04 -0.69
C VAL A 49 -10.38 25.77 -0.63
N VAL A 50 -10.87 25.09 0.41
CA VAL A 50 -12.31 24.84 0.60
C VAL A 50 -13.08 26.15 0.68
N ARG A 51 -12.60 27.12 1.47
CA ARG A 51 -13.24 28.45 1.57
C ARG A 51 -13.19 29.22 0.26
N ALA A 52 -12.12 29.08 -0.54
CA ALA A 52 -12.03 29.76 -1.83
C ALA A 52 -13.10 29.23 -2.81
N LEU A 53 -13.23 27.90 -2.92
CA LEU A 53 -14.27 27.27 -3.75
C LEU A 53 -15.68 27.61 -3.28
N ALA A 54 -15.95 27.61 -1.96
CA ALA A 54 -17.26 27.93 -1.42
C ALA A 54 -17.71 29.36 -1.76
N ARG A 55 -16.78 30.32 -1.87
CA ARG A 55 -17.11 31.71 -2.29
C ARG A 55 -17.57 31.79 -3.75
N GLU A 56 -17.11 30.87 -4.58
CA GLU A 56 -17.54 30.73 -5.98
C GLU A 56 -18.77 29.80 -6.10
N GLY A 57 -19.43 29.48 -4.99
CA GLY A 57 -20.62 28.63 -4.96
C GLY A 57 -20.34 27.13 -5.08
N ILE A 58 -19.08 26.70 -4.95
CA ILE A 58 -18.67 25.30 -5.10
C ILE A 58 -18.41 24.68 -3.72
N GLU A 59 -19.33 23.83 -3.26
CA GLU A 59 -19.18 23.13 -1.99
C GLU A 59 -18.38 21.82 -2.14
N VAL A 60 -17.29 21.71 -1.37
CA VAL A 60 -16.50 20.48 -1.27
C VAL A 60 -16.23 20.12 0.18
N PRO A 61 -16.37 18.84 0.58
CA PRO A 61 -16.14 18.46 1.98
C PRO A 61 -14.66 18.49 2.37
N ALA A 62 -13.74 18.41 1.40
CA ALA A 62 -12.30 18.54 1.62
C ALA A 62 -11.53 18.85 0.33
N ALA A 63 -10.38 19.49 0.44
CA ALA A 63 -9.46 19.76 -0.69
C ALA A 63 -8.60 18.53 -1.08
N ARG A 64 -9.25 17.38 -1.30
CA ARG A 64 -8.60 16.13 -1.73
C ARG A 64 -8.58 16.04 -3.26
N LYS A 65 -7.49 15.52 -3.84
CA LYS A 65 -7.30 15.42 -5.31
C LYS A 65 -8.51 14.80 -6.03
N TYR A 66 -9.12 13.75 -5.49
CA TYR A 66 -10.27 13.10 -6.12
C TYR A 66 -11.58 13.90 -6.02
N LEU A 67 -11.78 14.69 -4.96
CA LEU A 67 -12.94 15.57 -4.81
C LEU A 67 -12.84 16.81 -5.70
N LEU A 68 -11.61 17.25 -5.98
CA LEU A 68 -11.34 18.38 -6.87
C LEU A 68 -11.42 17.98 -8.35
N ARG A 69 -11.12 16.70 -8.67
CA ARG A 69 -11.25 16.19 -10.04
C ARG A 69 -12.73 16.19 -10.44
N GLY A 70 -13.04 16.80 -11.59
CA GLY A 70 -14.41 16.90 -12.12
C GLY A 70 -15.12 18.21 -11.77
N ILE A 71 -14.50 19.08 -10.95
CA ILE A 71 -15.00 20.44 -10.76
C ILE A 71 -14.58 21.28 -11.96
N ASP A 72 -15.56 21.90 -12.60
CA ASP A 72 -15.34 22.86 -13.68
C ASP A 72 -15.03 24.25 -13.10
N HIS A 73 -13.76 24.51 -12.84
CA HIS A 73 -13.28 25.81 -12.36
C HIS A 73 -11.81 26.03 -12.76
N PRO A 74 -11.42 27.23 -13.24
CA PRO A 74 -10.07 27.49 -13.77
C PRO A 74 -8.94 27.24 -12.76
N ALA A 75 -9.20 27.40 -11.46
CA ALA A 75 -8.22 27.13 -10.41
C ALA A 75 -7.92 25.63 -10.19
N VAL A 76 -8.76 24.70 -10.65
CA VAL A 76 -8.66 23.26 -10.31
C VAL A 76 -7.41 22.63 -10.90
N GLY A 77 -7.12 22.86 -12.19
CA GLY A 77 -5.90 22.37 -12.85
C GLY A 77 -4.63 22.80 -12.09
N PRO A 78 -4.42 24.12 -11.90
CA PRO A 78 -3.31 24.64 -11.11
C PRO A 78 -3.24 24.10 -9.67
N LEU A 79 -4.37 23.93 -8.98
CA LEU A 79 -4.41 23.35 -7.62
C LEU A 79 -3.93 21.90 -7.60
N LEU A 80 -4.32 21.10 -8.61
CA LEU A 80 -3.91 19.70 -8.71
C LEU A 80 -2.41 19.57 -9.00
N GLU A 81 -1.89 20.39 -9.91
CA GLU A 81 -0.47 20.46 -10.24
C GLU A 81 0.35 20.95 -9.04
N TYR A 82 -0.10 22.02 -8.37
CA TYR A 82 0.53 22.54 -7.15
C TYR A 82 0.64 21.45 -6.08
N LYS A 83 -0.44 20.70 -5.81
CA LYS A 83 -0.42 19.62 -4.81
C LYS A 83 0.55 18.50 -5.20
N GLU A 84 0.71 18.22 -6.47
CA GLU A 84 1.65 17.21 -6.97
C GLU A 84 3.11 17.66 -6.80
N LEU A 85 3.44 18.86 -7.25
CA LEU A 85 4.78 19.44 -7.13
C LEU A 85 5.16 19.75 -5.67
N SER A 86 4.23 20.23 -4.85
CA SER A 86 4.44 20.47 -3.43
C SER A 86 4.76 19.17 -2.70
N ARG A 87 4.07 18.06 -3.04
CA ARG A 87 4.40 16.74 -2.51
C ARG A 87 5.77 16.25 -2.98
N LEU A 88 6.12 16.45 -4.26
CA LEU A 88 7.45 16.11 -4.77
C LEU A 88 8.53 16.86 -4.00
N PHE A 89 8.39 18.19 -3.87
CA PHE A 89 9.34 19.04 -3.17
C PHE A 89 9.52 18.66 -1.69
N THR A 90 8.41 18.43 -0.97
CA THR A 90 8.44 18.18 0.48
C THR A 90 8.81 16.74 0.84
N ALA A 91 8.30 15.75 0.10
CA ALA A 91 8.49 14.35 0.45
C ALA A 91 9.72 13.73 -0.20
N ASN A 92 10.10 14.18 -1.41
CA ASN A 92 11.19 13.59 -2.18
C ASN A 92 12.06 14.63 -2.89
N GLY A 93 12.14 15.85 -2.37
CA GLY A 93 12.94 16.94 -2.95
C GLY A 93 14.41 16.86 -2.56
N TRP A 94 15.10 18.00 -2.63
CA TRP A 94 16.55 18.07 -2.37
C TRP A 94 16.94 17.59 -0.96
N ALA A 95 16.17 17.94 0.08
CA ALA A 95 16.46 17.48 1.45
C ALA A 95 16.39 15.95 1.58
N TRP A 96 15.40 15.32 0.92
CA TRP A 96 15.31 13.86 0.86
C TRP A 96 16.50 13.26 0.11
N LEU A 97 16.90 13.88 -1.01
CA LEU A 97 18.04 13.41 -1.79
C LEU A 97 19.33 13.47 -0.96
N GLU A 98 19.56 14.54 -0.21
CA GLU A 98 20.73 14.71 0.66
C GLU A 98 20.74 13.73 1.83
N GLU A 99 19.57 13.48 2.44
CA GLU A 99 19.47 12.57 3.58
C GLU A 99 19.71 11.11 3.17
N TRP A 100 19.22 10.70 1.99
CA TRP A 100 19.12 9.28 1.64
C TRP A 100 20.02 8.84 0.49
N VAL A 101 20.73 9.75 -0.18
CA VAL A 101 21.65 9.39 -1.27
C VAL A 101 23.06 9.86 -0.94
N THR A 102 24.00 8.91 -0.96
CA THR A 102 25.43 9.18 -0.72
C THR A 102 26.25 8.39 -1.74
N ASP A 103 27.26 9.02 -2.34
CA ASP A 103 28.08 8.44 -3.42
C ASP A 103 27.25 7.88 -4.59
N GLY A 104 26.17 8.58 -4.94
CA GLY A 104 25.25 8.16 -6.00
C GLY A 104 24.37 6.94 -5.65
N ARG A 105 24.46 6.39 -4.45
CA ARG A 105 23.67 5.24 -3.99
C ARG A 105 22.58 5.66 -3.02
N PHE A 106 21.38 5.10 -3.19
CA PHE A 106 20.30 5.22 -2.23
C PHE A 106 20.58 4.33 -1.01
N ARG A 107 20.70 4.93 0.18
CA ARG A 107 21.10 4.29 1.43
C ARG A 107 20.07 4.54 2.54
N PRO A 108 18.85 3.99 2.43
CA PRO A 108 17.82 4.16 3.46
C PRO A 108 18.18 3.42 4.75
N HIS A 109 17.77 3.98 5.88
CA HIS A 109 17.87 3.31 7.17
C HIS A 109 16.61 2.48 7.46
N TYR A 110 16.71 1.16 7.33
CA TYR A 110 15.64 0.23 7.67
C TYR A 110 15.48 0.06 9.19
N VAL A 111 14.24 0.04 9.65
CA VAL A 111 13.84 -0.35 11.00
C VAL A 111 13.08 -1.67 10.87
N VAL A 112 13.82 -2.77 11.05
CA VAL A 112 13.28 -4.14 10.97
C VAL A 112 12.23 -4.32 12.06
N GLY A 113 11.03 -4.77 11.68
CA GLY A 113 9.93 -4.92 12.62
C GLY A 113 9.47 -3.60 13.27
N GLY A 114 9.70 -2.46 12.61
CA GLY A 114 9.39 -1.12 13.14
C GLY A 114 7.91 -0.83 13.36
N VAL A 115 6.99 -1.68 12.87
CA VAL A 115 5.56 -1.62 13.17
C VAL A 115 5.06 -2.92 13.80
N VAL A 116 3.91 -2.85 14.46
CA VAL A 116 3.34 -3.96 15.25
C VAL A 116 3.17 -5.26 14.47
N SER A 117 2.84 -5.19 13.18
CA SER A 117 2.72 -6.38 12.31
C SER A 117 4.07 -7.01 11.94
N GLY A 118 5.21 -6.40 12.30
CA GLY A 118 6.54 -6.89 11.94
C GLY A 118 7.03 -6.41 10.58
N ARG A 119 6.25 -5.59 9.86
CA ARG A 119 6.74 -4.94 8.64
C ARG A 119 7.92 -4.03 8.97
N TRP A 120 8.79 -3.90 7.98
CA TRP A 120 9.95 -3.04 8.08
C TRP A 120 9.50 -1.61 7.80
N ALA A 121 10.00 -0.68 8.59
CA ALA A 121 9.82 0.75 8.37
C ALA A 121 11.14 1.39 7.95
N SER A 122 11.14 2.69 7.71
CA SER A 122 12.36 3.48 7.59
C SER A 122 12.38 4.58 8.63
N ARG A 123 13.58 4.99 9.06
CA ARG A 123 13.74 6.27 9.77
C ARG A 123 13.40 7.42 8.83
N GLY A 124 12.94 8.55 9.38
CA GLY A 124 12.61 9.76 8.63
C GLY A 124 11.30 9.77 7.83
N GLY A 125 10.52 8.68 7.83
CA GLY A 125 9.18 8.62 7.23
C GLY A 125 9.16 8.84 5.70
N GLY A 126 9.01 7.76 4.93
CA GLY A 126 8.81 7.87 3.47
C GLY A 126 10.06 7.68 2.61
N ALA A 127 11.22 7.38 3.22
CA ALA A 127 12.44 7.02 2.47
C ALA A 127 12.17 5.89 1.47
N LEU A 128 11.44 4.85 1.88
CA LEU A 128 11.22 3.67 1.03
C LEU A 128 10.13 3.87 -0.04
N GLN A 129 9.29 4.89 0.05
CA GLN A 129 8.22 5.08 -0.93
C GLN A 129 8.73 5.93 -2.11
N ILE A 130 9.30 5.26 -3.12
CA ILE A 130 9.82 5.93 -4.32
C ILE A 130 8.65 6.17 -5.31
N PRO A 131 8.21 7.42 -5.52
CA PRO A 131 7.12 7.71 -6.44
C PRO A 131 7.51 7.40 -7.89
N LYS A 132 6.53 7.09 -8.76
CA LYS A 132 6.75 6.70 -10.16
C LYS A 132 7.70 7.65 -10.90
N VAL A 133 7.55 8.96 -10.70
CA VAL A 133 8.38 10.00 -11.32
C VAL A 133 9.87 9.90 -10.94
N LEU A 134 10.19 9.37 -9.75
CA LEU A 134 11.58 9.21 -9.29
C LEU A 134 12.18 7.85 -9.60
N ARG A 135 11.37 6.88 -10.05
CA ARG A 135 11.89 5.57 -10.44
C ARG A 135 12.85 5.67 -11.63
N THR A 136 12.77 6.73 -12.44
CA THR A 136 13.72 7.01 -13.53
C THR A 136 15.12 7.37 -13.05
N CYS A 137 15.23 7.80 -11.78
CA CYS A 137 16.49 8.16 -11.14
C CYS A 137 17.21 6.94 -10.53
N VAL A 138 16.51 5.82 -10.34
CA VAL A 138 17.06 4.58 -9.79
C VAL A 138 17.54 3.70 -10.95
N ARG A 139 18.86 3.63 -11.12
CA ARG A 139 19.49 3.01 -12.30
C ARG A 139 20.53 1.97 -11.88
N ALA A 140 20.64 0.93 -12.68
CA ALA A 140 21.76 -0.02 -12.61
C ALA A 140 23.05 0.65 -13.09
N ASP A 141 24.18 0.14 -12.60
CA ASP A 141 25.49 0.45 -13.16
C ASP A 141 25.62 -0.05 -14.62
N PRO A 142 26.51 0.54 -15.43
CA PRO A 142 26.81 0.03 -16.76
C PRO A 142 27.21 -1.45 -16.74
N GLY A 143 26.59 -2.27 -17.59
CA GLY A 143 26.80 -3.73 -17.62
C GLY A 143 26.06 -4.51 -16.53
N TRP A 144 25.28 -3.83 -15.68
CA TRP A 144 24.46 -4.43 -14.64
C TRP A 144 22.96 -4.23 -14.93
N LYS A 145 22.12 -4.94 -14.20
CA LYS A 145 20.66 -4.84 -14.21
C LYS A 145 20.12 -4.73 -12.80
N LEU A 146 18.97 -4.07 -12.67
CA LEU A 146 18.08 -4.20 -11.53
C LEU A 146 17.10 -5.34 -11.84
N VAL A 147 17.20 -6.46 -11.12
CA VAL A 147 16.15 -7.49 -11.12
C VAL A 147 15.14 -7.09 -10.06
N VAL A 148 14.04 -6.53 -10.51
CA VAL A 148 12.93 -6.07 -9.69
C VAL A 148 11.90 -7.20 -9.62
N ALA A 149 11.46 -7.55 -8.42
CA ALA A 149 10.46 -8.58 -8.22
C ALA A 149 9.37 -8.12 -7.26
N ASP A 150 8.11 -8.19 -7.68
CA ASP A 150 6.95 -7.72 -6.94
C ASP A 150 5.95 -8.87 -6.75
N ALA A 151 5.50 -9.09 -5.51
CA ALA A 151 4.54 -10.14 -5.22
C ALA A 151 3.14 -9.69 -5.67
N ALA A 152 2.54 -10.42 -6.61
CA ALA A 152 1.19 -10.11 -7.06
C ALA A 152 0.18 -10.42 -5.94
N GLN A 153 -0.33 -9.38 -5.26
CA GLN A 153 -1.39 -9.50 -4.24
C GLN A 153 -1.02 -10.46 -3.10
N LEU A 154 0.11 -10.21 -2.42
CA LEU A 154 0.63 -11.07 -1.36
C LEU A 154 -0.38 -11.33 -0.22
N GLU A 155 -1.03 -10.29 0.30
CA GLU A 155 -1.93 -10.43 1.46
C GLU A 155 -3.14 -11.35 1.20
N PRO A 156 -3.90 -11.22 0.09
CA PRO A 156 -4.94 -12.19 -0.25
C PRO A 156 -4.44 -13.64 -0.33
N ARG A 157 -3.24 -13.86 -0.88
CA ARG A 157 -2.65 -15.21 -0.99
C ARG A 157 -2.24 -15.75 0.37
N VAL A 158 -1.68 -14.90 1.23
CA VAL A 158 -1.39 -15.26 2.63
C VAL A 158 -2.67 -15.62 3.38
N LEU A 159 -3.75 -14.84 3.22
CA LEU A 159 -5.05 -15.20 3.79
C LEU A 159 -5.50 -16.58 3.31
N THR A 160 -5.41 -16.83 2.01
CA THR A 160 -5.79 -18.12 1.40
C THR A 160 -5.01 -19.28 2.01
N ALA A 161 -3.70 -19.10 2.23
CA ALA A 161 -2.84 -20.12 2.82
C ALA A 161 -3.09 -20.30 4.33
N LEU A 162 -3.44 -19.23 5.04
CA LEU A 162 -3.79 -19.27 6.47
C LEU A 162 -5.13 -19.95 6.72
N SER A 163 -6.14 -19.68 5.88
CA SER A 163 -7.48 -20.25 6.04
C SER A 163 -7.58 -21.68 5.52
N GLY A 164 -6.73 -22.06 4.55
CA GLY A 164 -6.82 -23.35 3.87
C GLY A 164 -8.01 -23.47 2.92
N ASP A 165 -8.63 -22.34 2.55
CA ASP A 165 -9.79 -22.29 1.66
C ASP A 165 -9.40 -22.77 0.25
N ARG A 166 -9.81 -23.99 -0.11
CA ARG A 166 -9.41 -24.63 -1.37
C ARG A 166 -9.95 -23.91 -2.60
N ARG A 167 -11.18 -23.38 -2.52
CA ARG A 167 -11.79 -22.64 -3.64
C ARG A 167 -11.06 -21.34 -3.89
N LEU A 168 -10.67 -20.65 -2.82
CA LEU A 168 -9.86 -19.46 -2.95
C LEU A 168 -8.43 -19.80 -3.40
N ALA A 169 -7.88 -20.96 -3.03
CA ALA A 169 -6.58 -21.43 -3.52
C ALA A 169 -6.58 -21.65 -5.04
N ASP A 170 -7.66 -22.22 -5.59
CA ASP A 170 -7.84 -22.39 -7.04
C ASP A 170 -7.87 -21.03 -7.77
N VAL A 171 -8.58 -20.05 -7.21
CA VAL A 171 -8.61 -18.67 -7.73
C VAL A 171 -7.22 -18.03 -7.62
N ALA A 172 -6.54 -18.23 -6.49
CA ALA A 172 -5.22 -17.70 -6.25
C ALA A 172 -4.17 -18.33 -7.17
N ALA A 173 -4.38 -19.51 -7.78
CA ALA A 173 -3.39 -20.08 -8.69
C ALA A 173 -3.07 -19.18 -9.90
N ALA A 174 -3.97 -18.27 -10.27
CA ALA A 174 -3.78 -17.35 -11.38
C ALA A 174 -2.88 -16.16 -11.06
N THR A 175 -2.24 -15.61 -12.09
CA THR A 175 -1.36 -14.42 -11.97
C THR A 175 -2.15 -13.17 -11.61
N ASP A 176 -3.30 -12.90 -12.27
CA ASP A 176 -4.24 -11.85 -11.86
C ASP A 176 -5.32 -12.44 -10.96
N LEU A 177 -5.06 -12.39 -9.65
CA LEU A 177 -5.97 -12.90 -8.63
C LEU A 177 -7.33 -12.19 -8.66
N TYR A 178 -7.37 -10.88 -8.93
CA TYR A 178 -8.63 -10.13 -8.88
C TYR A 178 -9.50 -10.36 -10.10
N ALA A 179 -8.91 -10.55 -11.28
CA ALA A 179 -9.66 -10.91 -12.47
C ALA A 179 -10.36 -12.27 -12.27
N ARG A 180 -9.61 -13.28 -11.82
CA ARG A 180 -10.16 -14.61 -11.54
C ARG A 180 -11.11 -14.65 -10.36
N LEU A 181 -10.90 -13.80 -9.36
CA LEU A 181 -11.85 -13.62 -8.27
C LEU A 181 -13.17 -13.02 -8.77
N GLY A 182 -13.10 -12.05 -9.69
CA GLY A 182 -14.28 -11.50 -10.36
C GLY A 182 -15.07 -12.59 -11.09
N GLU A 183 -14.40 -13.40 -11.90
CA GLU A 183 -15.03 -14.56 -12.55
C GLU A 183 -15.66 -15.51 -11.52
N ALA A 184 -14.94 -15.90 -10.47
CA ALA A 184 -15.44 -16.84 -9.47
C ALA A 184 -16.61 -16.31 -8.63
N LEU A 185 -16.67 -14.98 -8.41
CA LEU A 185 -17.74 -14.33 -7.67
C LEU A 185 -18.98 -14.11 -8.54
N PHE A 186 -18.80 -13.68 -9.79
CA PHE A 186 -19.88 -13.15 -10.62
C PHE A 186 -20.29 -14.07 -11.78
N SER A 187 -19.55 -15.14 -12.08
CA SER A 187 -19.99 -16.19 -13.00
C SER A 187 -20.84 -17.24 -12.27
N GLY A 188 -22.05 -17.48 -12.80
CA GLY A 188 -22.98 -18.50 -12.31
C GLY A 188 -24.06 -17.98 -11.35
N ALA A 189 -25.23 -17.72 -11.93
CA ALA A 189 -26.59 -17.64 -11.38
C ALA A 189 -26.84 -16.83 -10.09
N ARG A 190 -27.75 -15.84 -10.22
CA ARG A 190 -28.47 -15.10 -9.16
C ARG A 190 -27.83 -13.80 -8.64
N TRP A 191 -26.87 -13.21 -9.35
CA TRP A 191 -26.53 -11.80 -9.16
C TRP A 191 -27.26 -10.96 -10.21
N VAL A 192 -28.15 -10.07 -9.76
CA VAL A 192 -28.84 -9.09 -10.62
C VAL A 192 -28.16 -7.73 -10.41
N PRO A 193 -27.54 -7.15 -11.45
CA PRO A 193 -26.97 -5.81 -11.36
C PRO A 193 -28.01 -4.75 -11.01
N ALA A 194 -27.61 -3.68 -10.32
CA ALA A 194 -28.38 -2.44 -10.38
C ALA A 194 -28.31 -1.89 -11.81
N ALA A 195 -29.41 -1.34 -12.34
CA ALA A 195 -29.42 -0.77 -13.70
C ALA A 195 -28.42 0.40 -13.80
N ASP A 196 -27.73 0.51 -14.95
CA ASP A 196 -26.53 1.34 -15.26
C ASP A 196 -25.16 0.71 -14.87
N ASP A 197 -24.84 -0.47 -15.41
CA ASP A 197 -23.63 -1.24 -15.05
C ASP A 197 -22.51 -1.18 -16.11
N ASP A 198 -21.56 -0.27 -15.92
CA ASP A 198 -20.27 -0.19 -16.64
C ASP A 198 -19.26 -1.14 -15.93
N ARG A 199 -19.40 -2.46 -16.15
CA ARG A 199 -18.78 -3.50 -15.31
C ARG A 199 -17.25 -3.52 -15.31
N ASP A 200 -16.64 -3.23 -14.16
CA ASP A 200 -15.30 -3.69 -13.79
C ASP A 200 -15.37 -4.71 -12.64
N ASP A 201 -15.67 -5.97 -13.00
CA ASP A 201 -15.76 -7.10 -12.06
C ASP A 201 -14.45 -7.32 -11.29
N ARG A 202 -13.30 -7.01 -11.91
CA ARG A 202 -11.99 -7.07 -11.26
C ARG A 202 -11.88 -6.02 -10.14
N ALA A 203 -12.27 -4.78 -10.39
CA ALA A 203 -12.28 -3.73 -9.37
C ALA A 203 -13.24 -4.06 -8.21
N ARG A 204 -14.43 -4.58 -8.51
CA ARG A 204 -15.41 -4.99 -7.50
C ARG A 204 -14.93 -6.16 -6.66
N ALA A 205 -14.32 -7.17 -7.29
CA ALA A 205 -13.69 -8.30 -6.59
C ALA A 205 -12.54 -7.83 -5.68
N LYS A 206 -11.73 -6.86 -6.13
CA LYS A 206 -10.71 -6.22 -5.32
C LYS A 206 -11.32 -5.53 -4.10
N ILE A 207 -12.39 -4.74 -4.27
CA ILE A 207 -13.10 -4.10 -3.16
C ILE A 207 -13.59 -5.16 -2.16
N ALA A 208 -14.26 -6.22 -2.64
CA ALA A 208 -14.77 -7.30 -1.81
C ALA A 208 -13.67 -7.94 -0.93
N MET A 209 -12.54 -8.31 -1.55
CA MET A 209 -11.42 -8.94 -0.86
C MET A 209 -10.75 -8.00 0.16
N LEU A 210 -10.50 -6.74 -0.22
CA LEU A 210 -9.91 -5.76 0.70
C LEU A 210 -10.87 -5.44 1.87
N SER A 211 -12.17 -5.39 1.61
CA SER A 211 -13.20 -5.20 2.65
C SER A 211 -13.25 -6.38 3.62
N ALA A 212 -13.14 -7.61 3.14
CA ALA A 212 -13.07 -8.79 4.00
C ALA A 212 -11.83 -8.75 4.91
N MET A 213 -10.65 -8.51 4.32
CA MET A 213 -9.39 -8.45 5.07
C MET A 213 -9.33 -7.26 6.05
N TYR A 214 -9.86 -6.10 5.67
CA TYR A 214 -9.69 -4.86 6.45
C TYR A 214 -10.92 -4.39 7.24
N GLY A 215 -12.06 -5.06 7.10
CA GLY A 215 -13.29 -4.76 7.83
C GLY A 215 -14.00 -3.48 7.36
N GLY A 216 -13.85 -3.12 6.08
CA GLY A 216 -14.61 -2.03 5.47
C GLY A 216 -15.98 -2.50 5.00
N THR A 217 -17.07 -1.98 5.57
CA THR A 217 -18.47 -2.35 5.23
C THR A 217 -19.28 -1.22 4.62
N SER A 218 -18.65 -0.13 4.19
CA SER A 218 -19.31 1.05 3.61
C SER A 218 -19.64 0.87 2.13
N GLY A 219 -20.80 1.38 1.69
CA GLY A 219 -21.22 1.35 0.29
C GLY A 219 -21.44 -0.08 -0.23
N GLU A 220 -20.96 -0.37 -1.44
CA GLU A 220 -21.09 -1.69 -2.08
C GLU A 220 -20.35 -2.84 -1.35
N ALA A 221 -19.48 -2.53 -0.40
CA ALA A 221 -18.66 -3.52 0.30
C ALA A 221 -19.49 -4.54 1.11
N GLY A 222 -20.66 -4.16 1.64
CA GLY A 222 -21.51 -5.04 2.45
C GLY A 222 -22.06 -6.23 1.67
N PRO A 223 -22.82 -5.99 0.58
CA PRO A 223 -23.32 -7.06 -0.30
C PRO A 223 -22.18 -7.93 -0.89
N LEU A 224 -21.08 -7.29 -1.31
CA LEU A 224 -19.91 -7.99 -1.84
C LEU A 224 -19.25 -8.92 -0.82
N LEU A 225 -19.16 -8.50 0.45
CA LEU A 225 -18.68 -9.36 1.54
C LEU A 225 -19.62 -10.55 1.78
N GLY A 226 -20.93 -10.34 1.65
CA GLY A 226 -21.91 -11.43 1.72
C GLY A 226 -21.66 -12.51 0.66
N LEU A 227 -21.41 -12.10 -0.58
CA LEU A 227 -21.08 -13.00 -1.69
C LEU A 227 -19.74 -13.72 -1.46
N LEU A 228 -18.71 -12.98 -1.01
CA LEU A 228 -17.41 -13.56 -0.66
C LEU A 228 -17.55 -14.62 0.43
N ARG A 229 -18.36 -14.39 1.47
CA ARG A 229 -18.64 -15.35 2.55
C ARG A 229 -19.31 -16.62 2.03
N GLN A 230 -20.20 -16.51 1.05
CA GLN A 230 -20.85 -17.67 0.44
C GLN A 230 -19.88 -18.50 -0.41
N ARG A 231 -18.97 -17.85 -1.16
CA ARG A 231 -18.05 -18.51 -2.08
C ARG A 231 -16.79 -19.06 -1.38
N PHE A 232 -16.27 -18.33 -0.40
CA PHE A 232 -15.01 -18.59 0.32
C PHE A 232 -15.20 -18.49 1.84
N PRO A 233 -16.03 -19.39 2.43
CA PRO A 233 -16.43 -19.30 3.84
C PRO A 233 -15.25 -19.44 4.80
N ASP A 234 -14.26 -20.29 4.49
CA ASP A 234 -13.12 -20.55 5.37
C ASP A 234 -12.20 -19.32 5.46
N ALA A 235 -11.97 -18.66 4.31
CA ALA A 235 -11.21 -17.41 4.25
C ALA A 235 -11.88 -16.29 5.07
N VAL A 236 -13.19 -16.10 4.92
CA VAL A 236 -13.92 -15.06 5.67
C VAL A 236 -14.00 -15.41 7.16
N SER A 237 -14.26 -16.67 7.48
CA SER A 237 -14.30 -17.17 8.86
C SER A 237 -12.98 -16.96 9.60
N TYR A 238 -11.84 -17.19 8.93
CA TYR A 238 -10.52 -16.98 9.53
C TYR A 238 -10.32 -15.53 10.05
N VAL A 239 -10.64 -14.54 9.20
CA VAL A 239 -10.48 -13.12 9.56
C VAL A 239 -11.57 -12.64 10.52
N GLU A 240 -12.77 -13.23 10.48
CA GLU A 240 -13.84 -12.95 11.44
C GLU A 240 -13.52 -13.47 12.84
N HIS A 241 -12.96 -14.67 12.97
CA HIS A 241 -12.48 -15.20 14.25
C HIS A 241 -11.41 -14.30 14.87
N ALA A 242 -10.44 -13.83 14.07
CA ALA A 242 -9.45 -12.88 14.53
C ALA A 242 -10.08 -11.55 15.00
N ALA A 243 -11.12 -11.08 14.31
CA ALA A 243 -11.84 -9.88 14.69
C ALA A 243 -12.60 -10.06 16.02
N GLN A 244 -13.35 -11.17 16.16
CA GLN A 244 -14.10 -11.49 17.37
C GLN A 244 -13.18 -11.66 18.59
N ALA A 245 -12.01 -12.29 18.41
CA ALA A 245 -10.99 -12.37 19.46
C ALA A 245 -10.56 -10.97 19.91
N GLY A 246 -10.29 -10.07 18.96
CA GLY A 246 -10.00 -8.67 19.28
C GLY A 246 -11.15 -7.94 19.97
N GLU A 247 -12.39 -8.15 19.54
CA GLU A 247 -13.57 -7.54 20.18
C GLU A 247 -13.73 -7.96 21.65
N ARG A 248 -13.27 -9.18 22.00
CA ARG A 248 -13.16 -9.69 23.38
C ARG A 248 -11.90 -9.24 24.12
N GLY A 249 -11.03 -8.48 23.48
CA GLY A 249 -9.77 -7.98 24.04
C GLY A 249 -8.63 -9.01 24.05
N GLU A 250 -8.78 -10.12 23.33
CA GLU A 250 -7.75 -11.15 23.19
C GLU A 250 -6.64 -10.69 22.25
N ARG A 251 -5.48 -11.37 22.33
CA ARG A 251 -4.36 -11.17 21.41
C ARG A 251 -4.36 -12.24 20.34
N VAL A 252 -4.02 -11.85 19.13
CA VAL A 252 -3.88 -12.76 17.97
C VAL A 252 -2.41 -12.91 17.60
N ARG A 253 -2.10 -13.94 16.80
CA ARG A 253 -0.72 -14.25 16.39
C ARG A 253 -0.58 -14.38 14.88
N SER A 254 0.59 -14.04 14.35
CA SER A 254 1.00 -14.36 12.99
C SER A 254 1.36 -15.85 12.85
N ARG A 255 1.62 -16.29 11.61
CA ARG A 255 2.01 -17.67 11.32
C ARG A 255 3.26 -18.12 12.08
N LEU A 256 4.28 -17.26 12.21
CA LEU A 256 5.50 -17.55 12.97
C LEU A 256 5.44 -17.06 14.45
N GLY A 257 4.24 -16.74 14.95
CA GLY A 257 4.02 -16.53 16.38
C GLY A 257 4.17 -15.09 16.89
N ARG A 258 4.35 -14.09 16.01
CA ARG A 258 4.33 -12.68 16.42
C ARG A 258 2.97 -12.35 17.03
N THR A 259 2.97 -11.89 18.28
CA THR A 259 1.73 -11.61 19.02
C THR A 259 1.34 -10.13 18.91
N SER A 260 0.05 -9.85 18.72
CA SER A 260 -0.47 -8.48 18.69
C SER A 260 -0.30 -7.79 20.06
N PRO A 261 -0.21 -6.45 20.10
CA PRO A 261 -0.30 -5.71 21.36
C PRO A 261 -1.58 -6.06 22.12
N ALA A 262 -1.55 -5.93 23.45
CA ALA A 262 -2.76 -6.00 24.26
C ALA A 262 -3.56 -4.69 24.14
N PRO A 263 -4.90 -4.74 24.28
CA PRO A 263 -5.69 -3.52 24.38
C PRO A 263 -5.23 -2.63 25.55
N SER A 264 -5.24 -1.32 25.33
CA SER A 264 -4.84 -0.34 26.36
C SER A 264 -5.75 -0.42 27.59
N ALA A 265 -5.26 0.07 28.74
CA ALA A 265 -6.09 0.15 29.94
C ALA A 265 -7.35 1.00 29.72
N ALA A 266 -7.22 2.10 28.95
CA ALA A 266 -8.35 2.95 28.57
C ALA A 266 -9.38 2.21 27.71
N TRP A 267 -8.94 1.36 26.77
CA TRP A 267 -9.86 0.52 26.00
C TRP A 267 -10.59 -0.47 26.92
N ARG A 268 -9.86 -1.15 27.82
CA ARG A 268 -10.44 -2.13 28.75
C ARG A 268 -11.44 -1.51 29.72
N ALA A 269 -11.15 -0.32 30.23
CA ALA A 269 -12.10 0.42 31.07
C ALA A 269 -13.35 0.83 30.28
N LEU A 270 -13.18 1.21 29.01
CA LEU A 270 -14.30 1.61 28.14
C LEU A 270 -15.19 0.42 27.73
N THR A 271 -14.64 -0.78 27.53
CA THR A 271 -15.38 -1.93 27.00
C THR A 271 -15.74 -2.99 28.06
N GLY A 272 -15.12 -2.94 29.25
CA GLY A 272 -15.29 -3.96 30.30
C GLY A 272 -16.24 -3.58 31.44
N GLY A 273 -16.77 -2.35 31.46
CA GLY A 273 -17.71 -1.88 32.49
C GLY A 273 -19.14 -1.73 31.97
N SER A 274 -20.11 -1.63 32.89
CA SER A 274 -21.49 -1.27 32.54
C SER A 274 -21.54 0.16 31.99
N ALA A 275 -22.15 0.33 30.81
CA ALA A 275 -22.30 1.66 30.22
C ALA A 275 -23.24 2.53 31.07
N ALA A 276 -22.84 3.78 31.31
CA ALA A 276 -23.62 4.74 32.09
C ALA A 276 -24.87 5.24 31.33
N ASP A 277 -24.78 5.29 29.99
CA ASP A 277 -25.85 5.71 29.09
C ASP A 277 -25.68 5.06 27.69
N GLU A 278 -26.65 5.29 26.80
CA GLU A 278 -26.63 4.77 25.43
C GLU A 278 -25.45 5.30 24.60
N ALA A 279 -24.99 6.53 24.87
CA ALA A 279 -23.86 7.12 24.17
C ALA A 279 -22.54 6.44 24.53
N ALA A 280 -22.36 6.09 25.81
CA ALA A 280 -21.25 5.32 26.33
C ALA A 280 -21.25 3.89 25.77
N GLU A 281 -22.42 3.24 25.72
CA GLU A 281 -22.59 1.92 25.12
C GLU A 281 -22.19 1.93 23.63
N LEU A 282 -22.64 2.93 22.88
CA LEU A 282 -22.27 3.10 21.47
C LEU A 282 -20.77 3.33 21.29
N LYS A 283 -20.15 4.11 22.18
CA LYS A 283 -18.70 4.35 22.18
C LYS A 283 -17.91 3.08 22.49
N ALA A 284 -18.35 2.29 23.46
CA ALA A 284 -17.76 0.99 23.80
C ALA A 284 -17.83 0.01 22.63
N ARG A 285 -18.99 -0.12 21.98
CA ARG A 285 -19.17 -0.95 20.78
C ARG A 285 -18.27 -0.51 19.63
N ARG A 286 -18.16 0.80 19.39
CA ARG A 286 -17.26 1.35 18.35
C ARG A 286 -15.80 1.05 18.65
N ALA A 287 -15.37 1.18 19.91
CA ALA A 287 -14.02 0.87 20.35
C ALA A 287 -13.70 -0.63 20.22
N SER A 288 -14.65 -1.50 20.61
CA SER A 288 -14.53 -2.95 20.47
C SER A 288 -14.39 -3.37 19.01
N ARG A 289 -15.32 -2.93 18.14
CA ARG A 289 -15.24 -3.17 16.68
C ARG A 289 -13.97 -2.58 16.05
N GLY A 290 -13.48 -1.45 16.56
CA GLY A 290 -12.21 -0.85 16.15
C GLY A 290 -11.03 -1.78 16.42
N TRP A 291 -11.00 -2.40 17.59
CA TRP A 291 -9.98 -3.38 17.95
C TRP A 291 -10.13 -4.69 17.17
N GLY A 292 -11.37 -5.13 16.91
CA GLY A 292 -11.63 -6.27 16.03
C GLY A 292 -11.11 -6.07 14.60
N ARG A 293 -11.27 -4.87 14.02
CA ARG A 293 -10.64 -4.54 12.73
C ARG A 293 -9.12 -4.58 12.82
N PHE A 294 -8.54 -4.10 13.91
CA PHE A 294 -7.09 -4.16 14.11
C PHE A 294 -6.56 -5.61 14.12
N THR A 295 -7.14 -6.50 14.94
CA THR A 295 -6.69 -7.89 15.05
C THR A 295 -6.94 -8.68 13.78
N ARG A 296 -8.04 -8.41 13.08
CA ARG A 296 -8.34 -8.92 11.74
C ARG A 296 -7.21 -8.62 10.75
N ASN A 297 -6.79 -7.36 10.68
CA ASN A 297 -5.73 -6.92 9.76
C ASN A 297 -4.39 -7.54 10.18
N PHE A 298 -4.16 -7.61 11.49
CA PHE A 298 -2.90 -8.07 12.07
C PHE A 298 -2.54 -9.48 11.61
N VAL A 299 -3.47 -10.45 11.67
CA VAL A 299 -3.15 -11.86 11.36
C VAL A 299 -2.66 -12.06 9.93
N VAL A 300 -3.23 -11.33 8.97
CA VAL A 300 -2.82 -11.38 7.56
C VAL A 300 -1.53 -10.60 7.35
N GLN A 301 -1.47 -9.34 7.78
CA GLN A 301 -0.32 -8.47 7.55
C GLN A 301 0.94 -8.97 8.23
N ALA A 302 0.81 -9.52 9.44
CA ALA A 302 1.95 -10.05 10.18
C ALA A 302 2.45 -11.37 9.61
N SER A 303 1.55 -12.24 9.15
CA SER A 303 1.95 -13.47 8.45
C SER A 303 2.58 -13.19 7.09
N ALA A 304 2.15 -12.12 6.40
CA ALA A 304 2.82 -11.65 5.19
C ALA A 304 4.22 -11.10 5.51
N ALA A 305 4.37 -10.36 6.61
CA ALA A 305 5.68 -9.92 7.07
C ALA A 305 6.60 -11.10 7.41
N ASP A 306 6.08 -12.14 8.08
CA ASP A 306 6.81 -13.37 8.35
C ASP A 306 7.30 -14.04 7.05
N MET A 307 6.42 -14.16 6.05
CA MET A 307 6.77 -14.77 4.76
C MET A 307 7.89 -13.99 4.06
N THR A 308 7.76 -12.67 4.02
CA THR A 308 8.76 -11.81 3.37
C THR A 308 10.10 -11.86 4.10
N ALA A 309 10.11 -11.98 5.42
CA ALA A 309 11.34 -12.13 6.20
C ALA A 309 12.06 -13.46 5.88
N VAL A 310 11.32 -14.58 5.79
CA VAL A 310 11.89 -15.87 5.38
C VAL A 310 12.39 -15.82 3.94
N MET A 311 11.59 -15.27 3.02
CA MET A 311 11.99 -15.08 1.61
C MET A 311 13.30 -14.28 1.50
N LEU A 312 13.43 -13.17 2.23
CA LEU A 312 14.64 -12.35 2.25
C LEU A 312 15.85 -13.12 2.79
N ALA A 313 15.68 -13.87 3.89
CA ALA A 313 16.75 -14.67 4.47
C ALA A 313 17.23 -15.74 3.49
N THR A 314 16.31 -16.45 2.85
CA THR A 314 16.63 -17.49 1.84
C THR A 314 17.23 -16.89 0.56
N LEU A 315 16.72 -15.74 0.08
CA LEU A 315 17.25 -15.10 -1.11
C LEU A 315 18.71 -14.69 -0.91
N ARG A 316 19.04 -14.10 0.25
CA ARG A 316 20.41 -13.66 0.55
C ARG A 316 21.44 -14.78 0.52
N THR A 317 21.06 -16.02 0.79
CA THR A 317 21.97 -17.17 0.73
C THR A 317 22.10 -17.78 -0.66
N ARG A 318 21.21 -17.42 -1.60
CA ARG A 318 21.14 -17.96 -2.96
C ARG A 318 21.67 -17.02 -4.04
N LEU A 319 21.85 -15.74 -3.73
CA LEU A 319 22.35 -14.77 -4.70
C LEU A 319 23.78 -15.14 -5.16
N PRO A 320 24.02 -15.24 -6.48
CA PRO A 320 25.37 -15.46 -7.00
C PRO A 320 26.22 -14.20 -6.81
N ALA A 321 27.48 -14.33 -6.39
CA ALA A 321 28.38 -13.19 -6.37
C ALA A 321 28.66 -12.70 -7.82
N PRO A 322 28.72 -11.37 -8.08
CA PRO A 322 28.64 -10.25 -7.13
C PRO A 322 27.22 -9.62 -6.99
N ALA A 323 26.15 -10.35 -7.31
CA ALA A 323 24.77 -9.85 -7.16
C ALA A 323 24.44 -9.59 -5.68
N HIS A 324 23.66 -8.54 -5.43
CA HIS A 324 23.30 -8.16 -4.07
C HIS A 324 21.91 -7.51 -4.01
N LEU A 325 21.18 -7.85 -2.94
CA LEU A 325 19.87 -7.25 -2.63
C LEU A 325 20.07 -5.77 -2.24
N VAL A 326 19.50 -4.84 -2.99
CA VAL A 326 19.68 -3.39 -2.81
C VAL A 326 18.44 -2.69 -2.26
N PHE A 327 17.25 -3.28 -2.41
CA PHE A 327 16.01 -2.66 -1.95
C PHE A 327 15.00 -3.72 -1.52
N PHE A 328 14.21 -3.37 -0.50
CA PHE A 328 13.08 -4.16 -0.03
C PHE A 328 11.94 -3.23 0.40
N GLN A 329 10.74 -3.48 -0.12
CA GLN A 329 9.53 -2.81 0.30
C GLN A 329 8.39 -3.82 0.36
N HIS A 330 8.24 -4.45 1.53
CA HIS A 330 7.15 -5.39 1.84
C HIS A 330 7.04 -6.56 0.86
N ASP A 331 6.31 -6.40 -0.23
CA ASP A 331 6.12 -7.37 -1.31
C ASP A 331 7.09 -7.20 -2.48
N GLU A 332 7.92 -6.17 -2.48
CA GLU A 332 8.89 -5.89 -3.54
C GLU A 332 10.34 -6.06 -3.08
N VAL A 333 11.18 -6.69 -3.91
CA VAL A 333 12.63 -6.74 -3.77
C VAL A 333 13.32 -6.27 -5.04
N ILE A 334 14.49 -5.65 -4.90
CA ILE A 334 15.36 -5.32 -6.03
C ILE A 334 16.75 -5.86 -5.76
N VAL A 335 17.27 -6.63 -6.71
CA VAL A 335 18.64 -7.14 -6.72
C VAL A 335 19.41 -6.40 -7.82
N HIS A 336 20.57 -5.84 -7.48
CA HIS A 336 21.49 -5.28 -8.45
C HIS A 336 22.54 -6.34 -8.79
N THR A 337 22.64 -6.67 -10.07
CA THR A 337 23.42 -7.83 -10.55
C THR A 337 24.07 -7.56 -11.90
N PRO A 338 25.24 -8.15 -12.23
CA PRO A 338 25.74 -8.16 -13.59
C PRO A 338 24.69 -8.70 -14.56
N ALA A 339 24.61 -8.13 -15.77
CA ALA A 339 23.55 -8.45 -16.72
C ALA A 339 23.48 -9.97 -17.05
N ALA A 340 24.64 -10.64 -17.13
CA ALA A 340 24.73 -12.07 -17.39
C ALA A 340 24.12 -12.95 -16.29
N LEU A 341 24.05 -12.45 -15.05
CA LEU A 341 23.51 -13.19 -13.90
C LEU A 341 22.02 -12.90 -13.65
N ALA A 342 21.38 -12.01 -14.43
CA ALA A 342 19.99 -11.63 -14.23
C ALA A 342 19.01 -12.83 -14.29
N PRO A 343 19.14 -13.80 -15.23
CA PRO A 343 18.28 -14.99 -15.24
C PRO A 343 18.45 -15.86 -13.98
N GLN A 344 19.69 -16.04 -13.53
CA GLN A 344 19.98 -16.83 -12.32
C GLN A 344 19.39 -16.16 -11.06
N VAL A 345 19.46 -14.83 -10.98
CA VAL A 345 18.84 -14.06 -9.88
C VAL A 345 17.32 -14.19 -9.90
N ALA A 346 16.68 -14.12 -11.08
CA ALA A 346 15.23 -14.31 -11.19
C ALA A 346 14.80 -15.69 -10.67
N GLN A 347 15.54 -16.75 -11.04
CA GLN A 347 15.30 -18.10 -10.51
C GLN A 347 15.51 -18.16 -8.99
N ALA A 348 16.58 -17.55 -8.47
CA ALA A 348 16.84 -17.53 -7.03
C ALA A 348 15.70 -16.87 -6.24
N ILE A 349 15.04 -15.84 -6.80
CA ILE A 349 13.87 -15.20 -6.19
C ILE A 349 12.69 -16.17 -6.17
N GLU A 350 12.36 -16.80 -7.30
CA GLU A 350 11.25 -17.77 -7.41
C GLU A 350 11.44 -18.95 -6.44
N ASP A 351 12.64 -19.52 -6.40
CA ASP A 351 12.97 -20.62 -5.50
C ASP A 351 12.83 -20.17 -4.04
N SER A 352 13.20 -18.92 -3.71
CA SER A 352 13.15 -18.42 -2.33
C SER A 352 11.73 -18.18 -1.86
N VAL A 353 10.85 -17.78 -2.77
CA VAL A 353 9.42 -17.62 -2.49
C VAL A 353 8.76 -18.99 -2.29
N THR A 354 9.09 -19.96 -3.14
CA THR A 354 8.64 -21.35 -3.02
C THR A 354 9.08 -21.94 -1.68
N GLU A 355 10.34 -21.75 -1.31
CA GLU A 355 10.89 -22.22 -0.05
C GLU A 355 10.23 -21.53 1.16
N ALA A 356 10.04 -20.21 1.10
CA ALA A 356 9.35 -19.47 2.16
C ALA A 356 7.90 -19.97 2.34
N ALA A 357 7.17 -20.17 1.25
CA ALA A 357 5.81 -20.72 1.29
C ALA A 357 5.80 -22.12 1.92
N ARG A 358 6.74 -22.99 1.54
CA ARG A 358 6.90 -24.34 2.09
C ARG A 358 7.23 -24.33 3.58
N MET A 359 8.14 -23.46 4.03
CA MET A 359 8.52 -23.33 5.43
C MET A 359 7.36 -22.82 6.30
N LEU A 360 6.58 -21.85 5.82
CA LEU A 360 5.49 -21.26 6.59
C LEU A 360 4.22 -22.12 6.57
N PHE A 361 3.82 -22.60 5.40
CA PHE A 361 2.50 -23.21 5.20
C PHE A 361 2.57 -24.72 4.98
N GLY A 362 3.78 -25.29 4.93
CA GLY A 362 4.00 -26.72 4.72
C GLY A 362 4.05 -27.10 3.23
N PRO A 363 4.54 -28.32 2.91
CA PRO A 363 4.69 -28.78 1.53
C PRO A 363 3.37 -29.03 0.80
N ALA A 364 2.26 -29.19 1.54
CA ALA A 364 0.94 -29.40 0.97
C ALA A 364 0.16 -28.07 0.74
N CYS A 365 0.81 -26.91 0.91
CA CYS A 365 0.16 -25.62 0.67
C CYS A 365 -0.27 -25.51 -0.81
N PRO A 366 -1.57 -25.39 -1.12
CA PRO A 366 -2.04 -25.33 -2.51
C PRO A 366 -1.88 -23.94 -3.14
N VAL A 367 -1.48 -22.93 -2.34
CA VAL A 367 -1.43 -21.54 -2.77
C VAL A 367 -0.11 -21.21 -3.44
N ARG A 368 -0.18 -20.62 -4.64
CA ARG A 368 0.98 -20.05 -5.33
C ARG A 368 1.22 -18.61 -4.90
N PHE A 369 2.49 -18.22 -4.87
CA PHE A 369 2.92 -16.86 -4.56
C PHE A 369 3.79 -16.33 -5.70
N PRO A 370 3.21 -16.00 -6.87
CA PRO A 370 3.97 -15.53 -8.01
C PRO A 370 4.64 -14.19 -7.70
N MET A 371 5.93 -14.09 -8.03
CA MET A 371 6.69 -12.85 -8.09
C MET A 371 6.87 -12.49 -9.56
N GLN A 372 6.35 -11.34 -9.97
CA GLN A 372 6.62 -10.83 -11.32
C GLN A 372 8.03 -10.24 -11.32
N THR A 373 8.93 -10.83 -12.10
CA THR A 373 10.32 -10.41 -12.20
C THR A 373 10.58 -9.65 -13.49
N ALA A 374 11.33 -8.55 -13.41
CA ALA A 374 11.79 -7.78 -14.56
C ALA A 374 13.26 -7.38 -14.37
N ALA A 375 14.08 -7.69 -15.37
CA ALA A 375 15.48 -7.26 -15.41
C ALA A 375 15.62 -5.98 -16.25
N VAL A 376 15.89 -4.86 -15.59
CA VAL A 376 15.82 -3.52 -16.21
C VAL A 376 17.06 -2.69 -15.93
N ASP A 377 17.33 -1.70 -16.78
CA ASP A 377 18.39 -0.72 -16.54
C ASP A 377 17.93 0.37 -15.56
N THR A 378 16.64 0.70 -15.60
CA THR A 378 16.03 1.73 -14.77
C THR A 378 14.80 1.18 -14.08
N TYR A 379 14.61 1.48 -12.79
CA TYR A 379 13.47 0.97 -12.02
C TYR A 379 12.10 1.43 -12.59
N ALA A 380 12.08 2.53 -13.35
CA ALA A 380 10.88 2.98 -14.05
C ALA A 380 10.36 1.96 -15.09
N ASP A 381 11.23 1.11 -15.64
CA ASP A 381 10.90 0.18 -16.71
C ASP A 381 10.41 -1.19 -16.18
N ALA A 382 10.42 -1.38 -14.86
CA ALA A 382 10.05 -2.65 -14.24
C ALA A 382 8.53 -2.90 -14.16
N LYS A 383 7.69 -1.88 -14.41
CA LYS A 383 6.22 -1.95 -14.27
C LYS A 383 5.49 -1.16 -15.35
#